data_AF-A0A962C418-F1
#
_entry.id   AF-A0A962C418-F1
#
_cell.length_a   1.000
_cell.length_b   1.000
_cell.length_c   1.000
_cell.angle_alpha   90.00
_cell.angle_beta   90.00
_cell.angle_gamma   90.00
#
_symmetry.space_group_name_H-M   'P 1'
#
loop_
_entity.id
_entity.type
_entity.pdbx_description
1 polymer ?
#
loop_
_entity_poly.entity_id
_entity_poly.type
_entity_poly.pdbx_seq_one_letter_code
_entity_poly.pdbx_strand_id
1 'polypeptide(L)'
;LLLVFVPGIGMRVNGARRWINLGVSGFQSVEIVKLILIVYLASYLVRHRDAVHARMLGVCKPLGVAVLLVGLLLAQPDFGSATLLLAVTLGMIWLGGARLRNLGLLAAMAMPALAWAALFEDYRLKRLKSFLDPWADPFNEGFQLTQALIAIGRGEWFG
;
A
#
# COMPACT_ATOMS: atom_id res chain seq x y z
N LEU A 1 -7.37 7.28 -9.09
CA LEU A 1 -6.43 8.07 -8.25
C LEU A 1 -6.54 9.57 -8.51
N LEU A 2 -6.50 10.04 -9.76
CA LEU A 2 -6.58 11.48 -10.08
C LEU A 2 -7.93 12.13 -9.71
N LEU A 3 -9.01 11.36 -9.73
CA LEU A 3 -10.37 11.82 -9.41
C LEU A 3 -10.48 12.42 -7.98
N VAL A 4 -9.61 12.00 -7.06
CA VAL A 4 -9.56 12.50 -5.68
C VAL A 4 -8.98 13.93 -5.59
N PHE A 5 -8.28 14.40 -6.63
CA PHE A 5 -7.77 15.78 -6.72
C PHE A 5 -8.78 16.76 -7.31
N VAL A 6 -9.90 16.29 -7.85
CA VAL A 6 -10.96 17.16 -8.39
C VAL A 6 -11.65 17.90 -7.24
N PRO A 7 -11.61 19.25 -7.21
CA PRO A 7 -12.27 20.02 -6.17
C PRO A 7 -13.79 19.79 -6.25
N GLY A 8 -14.41 19.41 -5.12
CA GLY A 8 -15.85 19.15 -5.00
C GLY A 8 -16.24 17.70 -4.72
N ILE A 9 -15.38 16.71 -5.02
CA ILE A 9 -15.69 15.27 -4.87
C ILE A 9 -14.87 14.59 -3.76
N GLY A 10 -13.61 15.02 -3.58
CA GLY A 10 -12.71 14.43 -2.59
C GLY A 10 -12.89 15.00 -1.18
N MET A 11 -13.21 14.14 -0.20
CA MET A 11 -13.17 14.48 1.22
C MET A 11 -11.76 14.34 1.79
N ARG A 12 -11.36 15.30 2.63
CA ARG A 12 -10.18 15.20 3.48
C ARG A 12 -10.59 14.55 4.80
N VAL A 13 -10.03 13.38 5.10
CA VAL A 13 -10.15 12.74 6.42
C VAL A 13 -8.72 12.55 6.94
N ASN A 14 -8.43 13.03 8.15
CA ASN A 14 -7.09 12.97 8.77
C ASN A 14 -5.95 13.54 7.89
N GLY A 15 -6.17 14.69 7.25
CA GLY A 15 -5.15 15.37 6.43
C GLY A 15 -4.93 14.80 5.03
N ALA A 16 -5.49 13.62 4.70
CA ALA A 16 -5.35 12.99 3.39
C ALA A 16 -6.66 13.03 2.59
N ARG A 17 -6.58 13.42 1.31
CA ARG A 17 -7.68 13.23 0.35
C ARG A 17 -7.62 11.78 -0.14
N ARG A 18 -8.45 10.89 0.45
CA ARG A 18 -8.51 9.45 0.09
C ARG A 18 -9.93 8.93 -0.13
N TRP A 19 -10.92 9.71 0.29
CA TRP A 19 -12.32 9.31 0.33
C TRP A 19 -13.11 10.11 -0.69
N ILE A 20 -13.86 9.42 -1.55
CA ILE A 20 -14.89 10.02 -2.39
C ILE A 20 -16.19 9.97 -1.59
N ASN A 21 -16.86 11.12 -1.41
CA ASN A 21 -18.16 11.14 -0.77
C ASN A 21 -19.22 10.70 -1.78
N LEU A 22 -19.80 9.50 -1.59
CA LEU A 22 -20.95 9.04 -2.38
C LEU A 22 -22.29 9.40 -1.72
N GLY A 23 -22.31 10.35 -0.77
CA GLY A 23 -23.50 10.81 -0.07
C GLY A 23 -23.97 9.90 1.07
N VAL A 24 -23.83 8.57 0.92
CA VAL A 24 -24.29 7.57 1.91
C VAL A 24 -23.14 6.82 2.60
N SER A 25 -22.03 6.59 1.89
CA SER A 25 -20.82 5.96 2.42
C SER A 25 -19.59 6.54 1.73
N GLY A 26 -18.48 6.60 2.46
CA GLY A 26 -17.22 7.04 1.90
C GLY A 26 -16.57 5.91 1.11
N PHE A 27 -16.22 6.16 -0.15
CA PHE A 27 -15.59 5.17 -1.01
C PHE A 27 -14.09 5.44 -1.17
N GLN A 28 -13.26 4.46 -0.78
CA GLN A 28 -11.81 4.59 -0.93
C GLN A 28 -11.40 4.20 -2.35
N SER A 29 -10.93 5.18 -3.11
CA SER A 29 -10.54 4.98 -4.52
C SER A 29 -9.43 3.95 -4.72
N VAL A 30 -8.61 3.68 -3.69
CA VAL A 30 -7.50 2.73 -3.80
C VAL A 30 -7.95 1.28 -3.88
N GLU A 31 -9.11 0.94 -3.31
CA GLU A 31 -9.64 -0.42 -3.32
C GLU A 31 -9.96 -0.88 -4.75
N ILE A 32 -10.64 -0.03 -5.54
CA ILE A 32 -10.88 -0.31 -6.97
C ILE A 32 -9.57 -0.43 -7.73
N VAL A 33 -8.61 0.46 -7.45
CA VAL A 33 -7.33 0.47 -8.15
C VAL A 33 -6.55 -0.83 -7.90
N LYS A 34 -6.58 -1.38 -6.69
CA LYS A 34 -5.99 -2.68 -6.38
C LYS A 34 -6.63 -3.79 -7.22
N LEU A 35 -7.95 -3.85 -7.27
CA LEU A 35 -8.67 -4.86 -8.06
C LEU A 35 -8.33 -4.76 -9.55
N ILE A 36 -8.36 -3.55 -10.12
CA ILE A 36 -8.01 -3.32 -11.53
C ILE A 36 -6.56 -3.71 -11.80
N LEU A 37 -5.63 -3.36 -10.90
CA LEU A 37 -4.22 -3.73 -11.08
C LEU A 37 -4.04 -5.24 -11.06
N ILE A 38 -4.69 -5.96 -10.15
CA ILE A 38 -4.60 -7.43 -10.08
C ILE A 38 -5.10 -8.05 -11.39
N VAL A 39 -6.25 -7.59 -11.90
CA VAL A 39 -6.80 -8.08 -13.18
C VAL A 39 -5.86 -7.77 -14.35
N TYR A 40 -5.30 -6.56 -14.39
CA TYR A 40 -4.31 -6.17 -15.39
C TYR A 40 -3.06 -7.05 -15.34
N LEU A 41 -2.49 -7.26 -14.15
CA LEU A 41 -1.30 -8.08 -13.94
C LEU A 41 -1.57 -9.53 -14.36
N ALA A 42 -2.69 -10.11 -13.94
CA ALA A 42 -3.07 -11.46 -14.34
C ALA A 42 -3.15 -11.60 -15.86
N SER A 43 -3.85 -10.68 -16.53
CA SER A 43 -3.98 -10.70 -17.99
C SER A 43 -2.64 -10.53 -18.71
N TYR A 44 -1.79 -9.62 -18.22
CA TYR A 44 -0.48 -9.35 -18.79
C TYR A 44 0.45 -10.57 -18.66
N LEU A 45 0.51 -11.17 -17.47
CA LEU A 45 1.38 -12.31 -17.17
C LEU A 45 1.00 -13.55 -18.00
N VAL A 46 -0.28 -13.77 -18.27
CA VAL A 46 -0.73 -14.86 -19.15
C VAL A 46 -0.27 -14.62 -20.60
N ARG A 47 -0.43 -13.39 -21.12
CA ARG A 47 -0.09 -13.07 -22.52
C ARG A 47 1.41 -12.95 -22.79
N HIS A 48 2.20 -12.59 -21.78
CA HIS A 48 3.64 -12.31 -21.92
C HIS A 48 4.50 -13.26 -21.09
N ARG A 49 4.01 -14.47 -20.81
CA ARG A 49 4.67 -15.46 -19.95
C ARG A 49 6.13 -15.69 -20.36
N ASP A 50 6.38 -15.95 -21.64
CA ASP A 50 7.73 -16.23 -22.15
C ASP A 50 8.66 -15.03 -21.99
N ALA A 51 8.16 -13.82 -22.23
CA ALA A 51 8.92 -12.59 -22.08
C ALA A 51 9.28 -12.32 -20.61
N VAL A 52 8.34 -12.55 -19.69
CA VAL A 52 8.54 -12.42 -18.23
C VAL A 52 9.57 -13.43 -17.71
N HIS A 53 9.55 -14.64 -18.27
CA HIS A 53 10.45 -15.72 -17.88
C HIS A 53 11.88 -15.54 -18.42
N ALA A 54 12.00 -15.03 -19.65
CA ALA A 54 13.27 -14.94 -20.37
C ALA A 54 13.98 -13.58 -20.24
N ARG A 55 13.25 -12.47 -20.15
CA ARG A 55 13.79 -11.10 -20.29
C ARG A 55 13.30 -10.16 -19.19
N MET A 56 14.21 -9.35 -18.67
CA MET A 56 13.89 -8.30 -17.68
C MET A 56 12.91 -7.24 -18.25
N LEU A 57 12.98 -6.98 -19.55
CA LEU A 57 12.05 -6.11 -20.28
C LEU A 57 10.58 -6.58 -20.19
N GLY A 58 10.33 -7.88 -20.07
CA GLY A 58 8.98 -8.43 -19.87
C GLY A 58 8.37 -8.01 -18.54
N VAL A 59 9.21 -7.79 -17.53
CA VAL A 59 8.84 -7.37 -16.17
C VAL A 59 8.73 -5.85 -16.05
N CYS A 60 9.50 -5.08 -16.82
CA CYS A 60 9.51 -3.61 -16.74
C CYS A 60 8.15 -2.96 -17.04
N LYS A 61 7.39 -3.47 -18.02
CA LYS A 61 6.08 -2.88 -18.40
C LYS A 61 5.04 -2.94 -17.26
N PRO A 62 4.72 -4.10 -16.66
CA PRO A 62 3.76 -4.16 -15.55
C PRO A 62 4.29 -3.43 -14.32
N LEU A 63 5.60 -3.45 -14.08
CA LEU A 63 6.23 -2.73 -12.99
C LEU A 63 6.09 -1.21 -13.14
N GLY A 64 6.25 -0.67 -14.35
CA GLY A 64 6.09 0.77 -14.60
C GLY A 64 4.68 1.27 -14.27
N VAL A 65 3.65 0.48 -14.59
CA VAL A 65 2.26 0.79 -14.20
C VAL A 65 2.11 0.79 -12.68
N ALA A 66 2.65 -0.22 -11.99
CA ALA A 66 2.58 -0.29 -10.54
C ALA A 66 3.33 0.87 -9.85
N VAL A 67 4.53 1.21 -10.32
CA VAL A 67 5.33 2.33 -9.79
C VAL A 67 4.60 3.66 -9.96
N LEU A 68 3.94 3.88 -11.10
CA LEU A 68 3.12 5.08 -11.33
C LEU A 68 1.97 5.17 -10.32
N LEU A 69 1.26 4.06 -10.08
CA LEU A 69 0.17 4.01 -9.11
C LEU A 69 0.66 4.22 -7.67
N VAL A 70 1.79 3.61 -7.32
CA VAL A 70 2.46 3.80 -6.02
C VAL A 70 2.86 5.26 -5.83
N GLY A 71 3.46 5.91 -6.84
CA GLY A 71 3.81 7.33 -6.79
C GLY A 71 2.59 8.23 -6.56
N LEU A 72 1.47 7.95 -7.25
CA LEU A 72 0.21 8.66 -7.04
C LEU A 72 -0.37 8.45 -5.63
N LEU A 73 -0.16 7.29 -5.01
CA LEU A 73 -0.59 7.02 -3.64
C LEU A 73 0.29 7.68 -2.59
N LEU A 74 1.60 7.73 -2.83
CA LEU A 74 2.51 8.49 -1.98
C LEU A 74 2.18 9.99 -1.99
N ALA A 75 1.66 10.52 -3.11
CA ALA A 75 1.11 11.87 -3.18
C ALA A 75 -0.23 12.04 -2.41
N GLN A 76 -0.92 10.95 -2.08
CA GLN A 76 -2.14 10.92 -1.24
C GLN A 76 -1.83 10.59 0.24
N PRO A 77 -0.60 10.89 0.68
CA PRO A 77 0.11 10.28 1.81
C PRO A 77 -0.19 8.80 2.18
N ASP A 78 -0.65 7.95 1.27
CA ASP A 78 -1.12 6.59 1.60
C ASP A 78 -0.01 5.53 1.51
N PHE A 79 0.80 5.44 2.55
CA PHE A 79 1.92 4.50 2.62
C PHE A 79 1.49 3.02 2.73
N GLY A 80 0.42 2.74 3.49
CA GLY A 80 -0.05 1.38 3.70
C GLY A 80 -0.50 0.75 2.38
N SER A 81 -1.32 1.49 1.63
CA SER A 81 -1.80 1.03 0.33
C SER A 81 -0.68 0.96 -0.71
N ALA A 82 0.28 1.88 -0.69
CA ALA A 82 1.46 1.86 -1.57
C ALA A 82 2.34 0.61 -1.35
N THR A 83 2.67 0.30 -0.09
CA THR A 83 3.47 -0.87 0.26
C THR A 83 2.74 -2.18 -0.10
N LEU A 84 1.44 -2.25 0.18
CA LEU A 84 0.61 -3.40 -0.19
C LEU A 84 0.58 -3.62 -1.71
N LEU A 85 0.37 -2.55 -2.49
CA LEU A 85 0.35 -2.63 -3.96
C LEU A 85 1.68 -3.13 -4.54
N LEU A 86 2.79 -2.65 -3.98
CA LEU A 86 4.12 -3.09 -4.39
C LEU A 86 4.35 -4.56 -4.06
N ALA A 87 3.97 -5.00 -2.86
CA ALA A 87 4.05 -6.40 -2.44
C ALA A 87 3.21 -7.33 -3.34
N VAL A 88 1.95 -6.95 -3.63
CA VAL A 88 1.07 -7.72 -4.52
C VAL A 88 1.65 -7.78 -5.93
N THR A 89 2.17 -6.66 -6.45
CA THR A 89 2.77 -6.62 -7.80
C THR A 89 3.97 -7.55 -7.91
N LEU A 90 4.90 -7.48 -6.96
CA LEU A 90 6.09 -8.35 -6.94
C LEU A 90 5.69 -9.83 -6.78
N GLY A 91 4.73 -10.12 -5.89
CA GLY A 91 4.21 -11.47 -5.69
C GLY A 91 3.57 -12.06 -6.94
N MET A 92 2.74 -11.29 -7.66
CA MET A 92 2.14 -11.75 -8.91
C MET A 92 3.17 -11.97 -10.01
N ILE A 93 4.14 -11.07 -10.16
CA ILE A 93 5.22 -11.21 -11.15
C ILE A 93 6.06 -12.47 -10.85
N TRP A 94 6.29 -12.76 -9.57
CA TRP A 94 6.95 -13.98 -9.15
C TRP A 94 6.16 -15.24 -9.51
N LEU A 95 4.86 -15.27 -9.18
CA LEU A 95 3.96 -16.35 -9.57
C LEU A 95 3.85 -16.52 -11.10
N GLY A 96 4.02 -15.42 -11.84
CA GLY A 96 4.08 -15.42 -13.30
C GLY A 96 5.36 -16.02 -13.91
N GLY A 97 6.32 -16.48 -13.08
CA GLY A 97 7.54 -17.15 -13.53
C GLY A 97 8.76 -16.25 -13.69
N ALA A 98 8.74 -15.04 -13.12
CA ALA A 98 9.91 -14.17 -13.13
C ALA A 98 11.05 -14.75 -12.27
N ARG A 99 12.30 -14.59 -12.74
CA ARG A 99 13.50 -15.04 -12.01
C ARG A 99 13.65 -14.27 -10.69
N LEU A 100 13.88 -15.00 -9.58
CA LEU A 100 14.11 -14.42 -8.25
C LEU A 100 15.16 -13.32 -8.24
N ARG A 101 16.24 -13.47 -9.03
CA ARG A 101 17.31 -12.47 -9.13
C ARG A 101 16.80 -11.11 -9.62
N ASN A 102 15.92 -11.10 -10.62
CA ASN A 102 15.36 -9.86 -11.17
C ASN A 102 14.40 -9.22 -10.16
N LEU A 103 13.59 -10.03 -9.48
CA LEU A 103 12.69 -9.57 -8.42
C LEU A 103 13.45 -8.98 -7.22
N GLY A 104 14.52 -9.64 -6.78
CA GLY A 104 15.37 -9.17 -5.68
C GLY A 104 16.02 -7.82 -6.01
N LEU A 105 16.49 -7.64 -7.24
CA LEU A 105 17.06 -6.36 -7.69
C LEU A 105 16.01 -5.24 -7.72
N LEU A 106 14.80 -5.54 -8.21
CA LEU A 106 13.69 -4.58 -8.22
C LEU A 106 13.21 -4.22 -6.80
N ALA A 107 13.12 -5.20 -5.92
CA ALA A 107 12.78 -4.98 -4.52
C ALA A 107 13.85 -4.11 -3.83
N ALA A 108 15.14 -4.41 -4.05
CA ALA A 108 16.24 -3.61 -3.53
C ALA A 108 16.21 -2.16 -4.03
N MET A 109 15.81 -1.92 -5.28
CA MET A 109 15.63 -0.56 -5.81
C MET A 109 14.41 0.17 -5.21
N ALA A 110 13.33 -0.55 -4.87
CA ALA A 110 12.13 0.03 -4.28
C ALA A 110 12.30 0.39 -2.80
N MET A 111 13.11 -0.36 -2.06
CA MET A 111 13.32 -0.21 -0.62
C MET A 111 13.78 1.20 -0.19
N PRO A 112 14.79 1.84 -0.83
CA PRO A 112 15.20 3.20 -0.50
C PRO A 112 14.09 4.24 -0.66
N ALA A 113 13.29 4.13 -1.73
CA ALA A 113 12.17 5.05 -1.98
C ALA A 113 11.07 4.90 -0.92
N LEU A 114 10.78 3.66 -0.52
CA LEU A 114 9.84 3.38 0.58
C LEU A 114 10.39 3.85 1.93
N ALA A 115 11.66 3.62 2.22
CA ALA A 115 12.30 4.08 3.45
C ALA A 115 12.30 5.61 3.55
N TRP A 116 12.66 6.30 2.45
CA TRP A 116 12.59 7.76 2.38
C TRP A 116 11.18 8.27 2.61
N ALA A 117 10.18 7.68 1.93
CA ALA A 117 8.79 8.04 2.13
C ALA A 117 8.33 7.76 3.58
N ALA A 118 8.80 6.70 4.22
CA ALA A 118 8.45 6.37 5.60
C ALA A 118 9.03 7.37 6.62
N LEU A 119 10.24 7.87 6.38
CA LEU A 119 10.97 8.75 7.31
C LEU A 119 10.56 10.23 7.22
N PHE A 120 10.01 10.68 6.08
CA PHE A 120 9.73 12.10 5.84
C PHE A 120 8.45 12.67 6.47
N GLU A 121 7.65 11.84 7.14
CA GLU A 121 6.40 12.31 7.75
C GLU A 121 6.45 12.01 9.26
N ASP A 122 6.54 13.06 10.10
CA ASP A 122 6.69 12.96 11.56
C ASP A 122 5.62 12.05 12.20
N TYR A 123 4.41 12.02 11.62
CA TYR A 123 3.32 11.14 12.01
C TYR A 123 3.67 9.64 11.90
N ARG A 124 4.49 9.24 10.93
CA ARG A 124 4.87 7.83 10.69
C ARG A 124 5.90 7.33 11.70
N LEU A 125 6.87 8.17 12.04
CA LEU A 125 7.85 7.88 13.09
C LEU A 125 7.16 7.72 14.44
N LYS A 126 6.20 8.59 14.71
CA LYS A 126 5.33 8.53 15.90
C LYS A 126 4.54 7.22 15.98
N ARG A 127 3.96 6.77 14.87
CA ARG A 127 3.31 5.44 14.77
C ARG A 127 4.27 4.28 14.99
N LEU A 128 5.45 4.31 14.37
CA LEU A 128 6.44 3.24 14.53
C LEU A 128 6.91 3.14 15.99
N LYS A 129 7.08 4.28 16.66
CA LYS A 129 7.39 4.37 18.08
C LYS A 129 6.24 3.84 18.95
N SER A 130 4.99 4.18 18.65
CA SER A 130 3.84 3.62 19.40
C SER A 130 3.62 2.13 19.14
N PHE A 131 4.07 1.59 18.00
CA PHE A 131 4.07 0.14 17.75
C PHE A 131 5.14 -0.59 18.58
N LEU A 132 6.32 0.01 18.75
CA LEU A 132 7.40 -0.55 19.56
C LEU A 132 7.14 -0.41 21.05
N ASP A 133 6.57 0.72 21.46
CA ASP A 133 6.20 1.01 22.85
C ASP A 133 4.80 1.67 22.93
N PRO A 134 3.72 0.87 22.88
CA PRO A 134 2.36 1.38 22.97
C PRO A 134 1.99 1.96 24.34
N TRP A 135 2.75 1.61 25.38
CA TRP A 135 2.50 2.04 26.75
C TRP A 135 3.11 3.40 27.07
N ALA A 136 3.99 3.93 26.21
CA ALA A 136 4.56 5.27 26.34
C ALA A 136 3.52 6.39 26.15
N ASP A 137 2.50 6.18 25.31
CA ASP A 137 1.38 7.11 25.14
C ASP A 137 0.05 6.36 24.87
N PRO A 138 -0.53 5.73 25.91
CA PRO A 138 -1.68 4.84 25.78
C PRO A 138 -3.01 5.58 25.56
N PHE A 139 -3.05 6.92 25.67
CA PHE A 139 -4.27 7.71 25.49
C PHE A 139 -4.30 8.50 24.17
N ASN A 140 -3.18 8.64 23.47
CA ASN A 140 -3.15 9.21 22.12
C ASN A 140 -2.68 8.17 21.08
N GLU A 141 -1.38 8.14 20.79
CA GLU A 141 -0.85 7.44 19.62
C GLU A 141 -0.77 5.91 19.78
N GLY A 142 -0.71 5.42 21.01
CA GLY A 142 -0.77 4.00 21.37
C GLY A 142 -2.17 3.48 21.65
N PHE A 143 -3.20 4.33 21.71
CA PHE A 143 -4.54 3.97 22.22
C PHE A 143 -5.13 2.72 21.56
N GLN A 144 -5.10 2.64 20.23
CA GLN A 144 -5.68 1.48 19.52
C GLN A 144 -4.94 0.18 19.84
N LEU A 145 -3.61 0.21 19.95
CA LEU A 145 -2.80 -0.98 20.20
C LEU A 145 -2.91 -1.38 21.68
N THR A 146 -2.89 -0.42 22.60
CA THR A 146 -3.04 -0.66 24.04
C THR A 146 -4.43 -1.20 24.38
N GLN A 147 -5.50 -0.64 23.81
CA GLN A 147 -6.85 -1.17 24.02
C GLN A 147 -7.05 -2.55 23.39
N ALA A 148 -6.45 -2.82 22.22
CA ALA A 148 -6.45 -4.17 21.65
C ALA A 148 -5.74 -5.18 22.58
N LEU A 149 -4.60 -4.80 23.16
CA LEU A 149 -3.86 -5.63 24.12
C LEU A 149 -4.62 -5.83 25.44
N ILE A 150 -5.29 -4.78 25.97
CA ILE A 150 -6.14 -4.86 27.15
C ILE A 150 -7.35 -5.76 26.88
N ALA A 151 -7.98 -5.64 25.71
CA ALA A 151 -9.10 -6.48 25.30
C ALA A 151 -8.67 -7.94 25.13
N ILE A 152 -7.45 -8.22 24.66
CA ILE A 152 -6.91 -9.59 24.65
C ILE A 152 -6.67 -10.10 26.08
N GLY A 153 -6.12 -9.26 26.96
CA GLY A 153 -5.83 -9.64 28.35
C GLY A 153 -7.06 -9.77 29.25
N ARG A 154 -8.17 -9.10 28.91
CA ARG A 154 -9.47 -9.16 29.62
C ARG A 154 -10.54 -9.91 28.83
N GLY A 155 -10.22 -10.41 27.64
CA GLY A 155 -11.18 -10.98 26.71
C GLY A 155 -11.72 -12.29 27.24
N GLU A 156 -12.94 -12.24 27.78
CA GLU A 156 -13.70 -13.42 28.16
C GLU A 156 -14.37 -14.04 26.92
N TRP A 157 -15.03 -15.18 27.06
CA TRP A 157 -15.63 -15.92 25.93
C TRP A 157 -16.68 -15.12 25.14
N PHE A 158 -17.15 -13.99 25.66
CA PHE A 158 -18.13 -13.10 25.04
C PHE A 158 -17.57 -11.71 24.64
N GLY A 159 -16.27 -11.46 24.84
CA GLY A 159 -15.64 -10.16 24.58
C GLY A 159 -15.51 -9.30 25.83
#